data_AF-A0A8T7AI78-F1
#
_entry.id   AF-A0A8T7AI78-F1
#
_cell.length_a   1.000
_cell.length_b   1.000
_cell.length_c   1.000
_cell.angle_alpha   90.00
_cell.angle_beta   90.00
_cell.angle_gamma   90.00
#
_symmetry.space_group_name_H-M   'P 1'
#
loop_
_entity.id
_entity.type
_entity.pdbx_description
1 polymer ?
#
loop_
_entity_poly.entity_id
_entity_poly.type
_entity_poly.pdbx_seq_one_letter_code
_entity_poly.pdbx_strand_id
1 'polypeptide(L)'
;MKPLILLLLAMPCLMLTDLRAHDSGLEQDHVNVVGVGEIAEEPDQATLDISVNARQPTLLAAKQMADDRYRAVLEVIKEAGIESQFVKATRVNAQPEYEWRNNQRVYRGET
;
A
#
# COMPACT_ATOMS: atom_id res chain seq x y z
N MET A 1 52.57 -33.14 64.57
CA MET A 1 51.60 -33.55 63.53
C MET A 1 50.70 -32.37 63.12
N LYS A 2 51.34 -31.24 62.79
CA LYS A 2 50.72 -29.98 62.36
C LYS A 2 50.74 -29.71 60.82
N PRO A 3 51.27 -30.56 59.90
CA PRO A 3 51.22 -30.25 58.46
C PRO A 3 50.13 -30.97 57.65
N LEU A 4 49.45 -32.00 58.18
CA LEU A 4 48.44 -32.75 57.39
C LEU A 4 47.05 -32.06 57.39
N ILE A 5 46.74 -31.29 58.43
CA ILE A 5 45.54 -30.42 58.48
C ILE A 5 45.71 -29.20 57.54
N LEU A 6 46.95 -28.86 57.17
CA LEU A 6 47.24 -27.74 56.28
C LEU A 6 46.80 -28.02 54.82
N LEU A 7 46.72 -29.28 54.41
CA LEU A 7 46.32 -29.66 53.04
C LEU A 7 44.79 -29.67 52.85
N LEU A 8 44.01 -29.89 53.91
CA LEU A 8 42.55 -29.86 53.87
C LEU A 8 41.98 -28.42 53.82
N LEU A 9 42.84 -27.42 54.08
CA LEU A 9 42.50 -26.00 54.04
C LEU A 9 42.62 -25.39 52.62
N ALA A 10 43.12 -26.13 51.64
CA ALA A 10 43.31 -25.63 50.27
C ALA A 10 42.11 -25.88 49.33
N MET A 11 41.14 -26.71 49.73
CA MET A 11 40.03 -27.13 48.87
C MET A 11 38.73 -26.29 48.89
N PRO A 12 38.51 -25.28 49.77
CA PRO A 12 37.42 -24.32 49.58
C PRO A 12 37.83 -23.11 48.72
N CYS A 13 39.11 -22.96 48.36
CA CYS A 13 39.60 -21.79 47.61
C CYS A 13 39.23 -21.82 46.11
N LEU A 14 38.68 -22.93 45.61
CA LEU A 14 38.33 -23.12 44.20
C LEU A 14 36.83 -22.87 43.89
N MET A 15 36.12 -22.18 44.78
CA MET A 15 34.74 -21.73 44.59
C MET A 15 34.66 -20.19 44.69
N LEU A 16 35.69 -19.50 44.19
CA LEU A 16 35.85 -18.04 44.21
C LEU A 16 35.74 -17.40 42.81
N THR A 17 34.99 -18.00 41.89
CA THR A 17 34.66 -17.33 40.62
C THR A 17 33.19 -16.93 40.64
N ASP A 18 32.90 -15.84 41.35
CA ASP A 18 31.68 -15.09 41.09
C ASP A 18 31.71 -14.62 39.63
N LEU A 19 30.93 -15.32 38.81
CA LEU A 19 30.47 -14.82 37.54
C LEU A 19 29.68 -13.53 37.83
N ARG A 20 30.19 -12.37 37.38
CA ARG A 20 29.48 -11.40 36.52
C ARG A 20 30.09 -10.00 36.62
N ALA A 21 30.77 -9.60 35.55
CA ALA A 21 30.51 -8.29 34.96
C ALA A 21 29.76 -8.58 33.66
N HIS A 22 28.44 -8.74 33.77
CA HIS A 22 27.58 -8.53 32.61
C HIS A 22 27.60 -7.01 32.43
N ASP A 23 28.13 -6.54 31.30
CA ASP A 23 28.04 -5.14 30.87
C ASP A 23 26.57 -4.72 30.88
N SER A 24 26.12 -4.25 32.04
CA SER A 24 24.76 -3.82 32.28
C SER A 24 24.72 -2.33 31.96
N GLY A 25 24.68 -2.04 30.67
CA GLY A 25 24.24 -0.75 30.13
C GLY A 25 25.18 0.42 30.41
N LEU A 26 25.87 0.87 29.37
CA LEU A 26 26.37 2.24 29.21
C LEU A 26 27.10 2.80 30.47
N GLU A 27 28.35 2.35 30.70
CA GLU A 27 29.21 2.79 31.81
C GLU A 27 29.72 4.26 31.73
N GLN A 28 29.02 5.16 31.03
CA GLN A 28 29.32 6.60 31.00
C GLN A 28 28.06 7.42 31.27
N ASP A 29 28.20 8.58 31.90
CA ASP A 29 27.12 9.55 32.03
C ASP A 29 26.56 9.90 30.65
N HIS A 30 25.32 9.52 30.38
CA HIS A 30 24.66 9.75 29.10
C HIS A 30 23.19 10.11 29.31
N VAL A 31 22.65 10.86 28.36
CA VAL A 31 21.24 11.22 28.34
C VAL A 31 20.59 10.49 27.18
N ASN A 32 19.67 9.58 27.49
CA ASN A 32 18.85 8.93 26.48
C ASN A 32 17.53 9.69 26.31
N VAL A 33 17.22 10.10 25.09
CA VAL A 33 15.97 10.80 24.76
C VAL A 33 15.25 10.04 23.67
N VAL A 34 13.98 9.74 23.91
CA VAL A 34 13.07 9.19 22.90
C VAL A 34 12.08 10.28 22.54
N GLY A 35 12.15 10.75 21.29
CA GLY A 35 11.18 11.68 20.72
C GLY A 35 10.22 10.93 19.80
N VAL A 36 8.91 11.15 19.97
CA VAL A 36 7.88 10.67 19.05
C VAL A 36 7.22 11.91 18.42
N GLY A 37 7.17 11.95 17.10
CA GLY A 37 6.45 12.96 16.34
C GLY A 37 5.25 12.31 15.65
N GLU A 38 4.06 12.86 15.86
CA GLU A 38 2.84 12.48 15.17
C GLU A 38 2.25 13.72 14.52
N ILE A 39 1.77 13.58 13.28
CA ILE A 39 1.06 14.62 12.57
C ILE A 39 -0.17 14.00 11.92
N ALA A 40 -1.32 14.64 12.12
CA ALA A 40 -2.57 14.29 11.47
C ALA A 40 -2.95 15.44 10.54
N GLU A 41 -3.05 15.16 9.24
CA GLU A 41 -3.47 16.13 8.23
C GLU A 41 -4.62 15.57 7.40
N GLU A 42 -5.41 16.49 6.85
CA GLU A 42 -6.51 16.16 5.94
C GLU A 42 -5.96 15.94 4.51
N PRO A 43 -6.47 14.95 3.76
CA PRO A 43 -6.09 14.76 2.37
C PRO A 43 -6.42 15.99 1.51
N ASP A 44 -5.47 16.43 0.69
CA ASP A 44 -5.55 17.63 -0.13
C ASP A 44 -5.82 17.34 -1.62
N GLN A 45 -5.80 16.07 -2.03
CA GLN A 45 -6.00 15.63 -3.40
C GLN A 45 -6.91 14.41 -3.51
N ALA A 46 -7.68 14.36 -4.59
CA ALA A 46 -8.49 13.20 -4.98
C ALA A 46 -8.27 12.87 -6.45
N THR A 47 -8.18 11.58 -6.77
CA THR A 47 -8.16 11.07 -8.15
C THR A 47 -9.44 10.28 -8.39
N LEU A 48 -10.11 10.55 -9.51
CA LEU A 48 -11.34 9.87 -9.89
C LEU A 48 -11.19 9.21 -11.26
N ASP A 49 -11.43 7.91 -11.33
CA ASP A 49 -11.44 7.14 -12.57
C ASP A 49 -12.86 7.03 -13.10
N ILE A 50 -13.11 7.66 -14.26
CA ILE A 50 -14.41 7.63 -14.93
C ILE A 50 -14.30 6.81 -16.20
N SER A 51 -15.20 5.83 -16.36
CA SER A 51 -15.29 5.01 -17.57
C SER A 51 -16.58 5.29 -18.32
N VAL A 52 -16.47 5.58 -19.62
CA VAL A 52 -17.61 5.69 -20.53
C VAL A 52 -17.73 4.40 -21.32
N ASN A 53 -18.91 3.78 -21.26
CA ASN A 53 -19.22 2.57 -22.01
C ASN A 53 -20.43 2.82 -22.91
N ALA A 54 -20.43 2.29 -24.13
CA ALA A 54 -21.57 2.37 -25.03
C ALA A 54 -21.65 1.11 -25.89
N ARG A 55 -22.80 0.43 -25.85
CA ARG A 55 -23.06 -0.73 -26.72
C ARG A 55 -24.00 -0.35 -27.85
N GLN A 56 -23.63 -0.72 -29.08
CA GLN A 56 -24.47 -0.58 -30.26
C GLN A 56 -24.34 -1.78 -31.20
N PRO A 57 -25.28 -1.99 -32.14
CA PRO A 57 -25.18 -3.09 -33.11
C PRO A 57 -23.95 -3.02 -34.02
N THR A 58 -23.33 -1.85 -34.19
CA THR A 58 -22.12 -1.68 -35.00
C THR A 58 -21.06 -0.92 -34.21
N LEU A 59 -19.79 -1.20 -34.52
CA LEU A 59 -18.65 -0.56 -33.88
C LEU A 59 -18.66 0.96 -34.08
N LEU A 60 -19.01 1.42 -35.28
CA LEU A 60 -19.06 2.84 -35.59
C LEU A 60 -20.11 3.56 -34.73
N ALA A 61 -21.31 2.99 -34.60
CA ALA A 61 -22.36 3.56 -33.77
C ALA A 61 -21.99 3.53 -32.28
N ALA A 62 -21.32 2.46 -31.82
CA ALA A 62 -20.86 2.33 -30.43
C ALA A 62 -19.84 3.43 -30.11
N LYS A 63 -18.86 3.63 -31.01
CA LYS A 63 -17.87 4.70 -30.89
C LYS A 63 -18.52 6.09 -30.87
N GLN A 64 -19.41 6.39 -31.81
CA GLN A 64 -20.07 7.70 -31.86
C GLN A 64 -20.82 7.98 -30.55
N MET A 65 -21.56 7.01 -30.04
CA MET A 65 -22.26 7.14 -28.76
C MET A 65 -21.31 7.31 -27.56
N ALA A 66 -20.17 6.61 -27.55
CA ALA A 66 -19.15 6.78 -26.53
C ALA A 66 -18.51 8.19 -26.59
N ASP A 67 -18.22 8.69 -27.78
CA ASP A 67 -17.67 10.04 -27.99
C ASP A 67 -18.65 11.12 -27.54
N ASP A 68 -19.95 10.94 -27.82
CA ASP A 68 -21.01 11.86 -27.40
C ASP A 68 -21.12 11.93 -25.87
N ARG A 69 -21.12 10.76 -25.20
CA ARG A 69 -21.13 10.66 -23.75
C ARG A 69 -19.87 11.25 -23.12
N TYR A 70 -18.71 11.01 -23.73
CA TYR A 70 -17.44 11.57 -23.29
C TYR A 70 -17.46 13.11 -23.34
N ARG A 71 -18.02 13.70 -24.40
CA ARG A 71 -18.20 15.16 -24.48
C ARG A 71 -19.10 15.71 -23.39
N ALA A 72 -20.21 15.04 -23.09
CA ALA A 72 -21.08 15.44 -21.99
C ALA A 72 -20.38 15.38 -20.62
N VAL A 73 -19.52 14.38 -20.39
CA VAL A 73 -18.70 14.30 -19.18
C VAL A 73 -17.72 15.47 -19.10
N LEU A 74 -17.06 15.82 -20.21
CA LEU A 74 -16.14 16.97 -20.25
C LEU A 74 -16.86 18.30 -19.98
N GLU A 75 -18.10 18.46 -20.43
CA GLU A 75 -18.93 19.64 -20.13
C GLU A 75 -19.19 19.74 -18.62
N VAL A 76 -19.60 18.65 -17.96
CA VAL A 76 -19.82 18.63 -16.50
C VAL A 76 -18.53 18.94 -15.73
N ILE A 77 -17.39 18.38 -16.14
CA ILE A 77 -16.09 18.65 -15.51
C ILE A 77 -15.72 20.14 -15.65
N LYS A 78 -15.98 20.72 -16.82
CA LYS A 78 -15.75 22.15 -17.07
C LYS A 78 -16.67 23.04 -16.23
N GLU A 79 -17.94 22.67 -16.10
CA GLU A 79 -18.91 23.37 -15.24
C GLU A 79 -18.54 23.29 -13.75
N ALA A 80 -17.91 22.19 -13.33
CA ALA A 80 -17.36 22.04 -11.99
C ALA A 80 -16.08 22.88 -11.74
N GLY A 81 -15.59 23.61 -12.75
CA GLY A 81 -14.40 24.46 -12.64
C GLY A 81 -13.08 23.70 -12.64
N ILE A 82 -13.08 22.42 -13.03
CA ILE A 82 -11.86 21.61 -13.10
C ILE A 82 -11.14 21.92 -14.40
N GLU A 83 -9.89 22.38 -14.29
CA GLU A 83 -9.05 22.70 -15.43
C GLU A 83 -8.68 21.45 -16.25
N SER A 84 -8.54 21.61 -17.57
CA SER A 84 -8.25 20.50 -18.49
C SER A 84 -6.94 19.77 -18.20
N GLN A 85 -5.96 20.45 -17.58
CA GLN A 85 -4.70 19.85 -17.17
C GLN A 85 -4.86 18.72 -16.13
N PHE A 86 -5.96 18.72 -15.37
CA PHE A 86 -6.29 17.69 -14.40
C PHE A 86 -7.07 16.52 -15.02
N VAL A 87 -7.48 16.63 -16.29
CA VAL A 87 -8.22 15.59 -17.01
C VAL A 87 -7.26 14.80 -17.89
N LYS A 88 -7.19 13.48 -17.66
CA LYS A 88 -6.39 12.56 -18.48
C LYS A 88 -7.29 11.50 -19.13
N ALA A 89 -7.16 11.32 -20.43
CA ALA A 89 -7.84 10.27 -21.19
C ALA A 89 -6.80 9.27 -21.71
N THR A 90 -6.84 8.04 -21.19
CA THR A 90 -5.68 7.14 -21.31
C THR A 90 -5.89 5.98 -22.30
N ARG A 91 -7.14 5.53 -22.53
CA ARG A 91 -7.39 4.35 -23.38
C ARG A 91 -8.84 4.27 -23.86
N VAL A 92 -9.01 3.86 -25.12
CA VAL A 92 -10.28 3.37 -25.69
C VAL A 92 -10.13 1.88 -25.96
N ASN A 93 -11.13 1.09 -25.58
CA ASN A 93 -11.23 -0.34 -25.90
C ASN A 93 -12.53 -0.57 -26.66
N ALA A 94 -12.48 -1.45 -27.65
CA ALA A 94 -13.66 -1.88 -28.40
C ALA A 94 -13.65 -3.40 -28.51
N GLN A 95 -14.76 -4.05 -28.16
CA GLN A 95 -14.90 -5.49 -28.23
C GLN A 95 -16.34 -5.93 -28.50
N PRO A 96 -16.53 -7.05 -29.21
CA PRO A 96 -17.85 -7.63 -29.39
C PRO A 96 -18.37 -8.21 -28.06
N GLU A 97 -19.61 -7.89 -27.73
CA GLU A 97 -20.30 -8.40 -26.54
C GLU A 97 -21.18 -9.59 -26.92
N TYR A 98 -21.10 -10.64 -26.10
CA TYR A 98 -21.89 -11.85 -26.26
C TYR A 98 -22.56 -12.21 -24.95
N GLU A 99 -23.76 -12.78 -25.05
CA GLU A 99 -24.50 -13.34 -23.92
C GLU A 99 -24.73 -14.83 -24.13
N TRP A 100 -24.63 -15.61 -23.06
CA TRP A 100 -24.98 -17.03 -23.09
C TRP A 100 -26.45 -17.21 -22.76
N ARG A 101 -27.22 -17.79 -23.68
CA ARG A 101 -28.61 -18.21 -23.46
C ARG A 101 -28.79 -19.65 -23.93
N ASN A 102 -29.31 -20.53 -23.08
CA ASN A 102 -29.63 -21.93 -23.42
C ASN A 102 -28.47 -22.66 -24.12
N ASN A 103 -27.26 -22.64 -23.52
CA ASN A 103 -26.04 -23.23 -24.11
C ASN A 103 -25.61 -22.66 -25.48
N GLN A 104 -26.14 -21.51 -25.90
CA GLN A 104 -25.76 -20.82 -27.13
C GLN A 104 -25.19 -19.44 -26.84
N ARG A 105 -24.15 -19.06 -27.59
CA ARG A 105 -23.56 -17.73 -27.55
C ARG A 105 -24.31 -16.79 -28.52
N VAL A 106 -25.00 -15.81 -27.98
CA VAL A 106 -25.81 -14.84 -28.72
C VAL A 106 -25.07 -13.51 -28.77
N TYR A 107 -24.84 -12.98 -29.97
CA TYR A 107 -24.21 -11.67 -30.16
C TYR A 107 -25.12 -10.53 -29.68
N ARG A 108 -24.56 -9.57 -28.94
CA ARG A 108 -25.29 -8.45 -28.31
C ARG A 108 -24.95 -7.08 -28.87
N GLY A 109 -23.86 -6.96 -29.62
CA GLY A 109 -23.37 -5.72 -30.21
C GLY A 109 -21.87 -5.54 -30.02
N GLU A 110 -21.39 -4.37 -30.42
CA GLU A 110 -20.05 -3.86 -30.17
C GLU A 110 -20.12 -2.87 -29.00
N THR A 111 -19.13 -2.94 -28.12
CA THR A 111 -19.01 -2.14 -26.89
C THR A 111 -17.64 -1.48 -26.82
#